data_AF-A0A967BQU6-F1
#
_entry.id   AF-A0A967BQU6-F1
#
_cell.length_a   1.000
_cell.length_b   1.000
_cell.length_c   1.000
_cell.angle_alpha   90.00
_cell.angle_beta   90.00
_cell.angle_gamma   90.00
#
_symmetry.space_group_name_H-M   'P 1'
#
loop_
_entity.id
_entity.type
_entity.pdbx_description
1 polymer ?
#
loop_
_entity_poly.entity_id
_entity_poly.type
_entity_poly.pdbx_seq_one_letter_code
_entity_poly.pdbx_strand_id
1 'polypeptide(L)' 'MEEMGRSFSVLELSDEDFEGLKDGRVLLGKKLEHEGVVVAFYKEKVVGILEEIDEGIKYSKCLTNN' A
#
# COMPACT_ATOMS: atom_id res chain seq x y z
N MET A 1 28.36 10.09 4.51
CA MET A 1 27.10 10.81 4.79
C MET A 1 26.02 9.78 4.57
N GLU A 2 25.64 9.07 5.63
CA GLU A 2 24.65 7.99 5.58
C GLU A 2 23.28 8.65 5.49
N GLU A 3 22.78 8.84 4.27
CA GLU A 3 21.38 9.15 4.07
C GLU A 3 20.58 7.91 4.46
N MET A 4 20.11 7.95 5.70
CA MET A 4 19.12 7.04 6.28
C MET A 4 17.79 7.26 5.55
N GLY A 5 17.77 6.94 4.25
CA GLY A 5 16.55 6.87 3.47
C GLY A 5 15.74 5.72 4.03
N ARG A 6 14.64 6.03 4.72
CA ARG A 6 13.58 5.04 4.92
C ARG A 6 13.15 4.60 3.52
N SER A 7 13.63 3.45 3.07
CA SER A 7 13.20 2.84 1.81
C SER A 7 11.76 2.38 2.01
N PHE A 8 10.80 3.25 1.68
CA PHE A 8 9.40 2.84 1.57
C PHE A 8 9.24 2.18 0.21
N SER A 9 8.67 0.99 0.18
CA SER A 9 8.30 0.38 -1.09
C SER A 9 7.03 1.03 -1.60
N VAL A 10 6.93 1.12 -2.91
CA VAL A 10 5.79 1.73 -3.58
C VAL A 10 5.07 0.64 -4.36
N LEU A 11 3.75 0.54 -4.20
CA LEU A 11 2.91 -0.37 -4.97
C LEU A 11 1.91 0.45 -5.78
N GLU A 12 1.95 0.29 -7.10
CA GLU A 12 0.93 0.83 -7.99
C GLU A 12 -0.28 -0.11 -8.01
N LEU A 13 -1.45 0.43 -7.64
CA LEU A 13 -2.71 -0.29 -7.60
C LEU A 13 -3.42 -0.18 -8.95
N SER A 14 -3.96 -1.32 -9.40
CA SER A 14 -4.95 -1.36 -10.47
C SER A 14 -6.30 -0.79 -9.98
N ASP A 15 -7.21 -0.44 -10.89
CA ASP A 15 -8.57 0.01 -10.50
C ASP A 15 -9.27 -1.02 -9.60
N GLU A 16 -9.18 -2.32 -9.91
CA GLU A 16 -9.78 -3.40 -9.10
C GLU A 16 -9.15 -3.49 -7.70
N ASP A 17 -7.81 -3.47 -7.62
CA ASP A 17 -7.08 -3.50 -6.35
C ASP A 17 -7.43 -2.27 -5.49
N PHE A 18 -7.50 -1.09 -6.11
CA PHE A 18 -7.85 0.16 -5.44
C PHE A 18 -9.28 0.14 -4.90
N GLU A 19 -10.27 -0.29 -5.68
CA GLU A 19 -11.66 -0.38 -5.23
C GLU A 19 -11.83 -1.43 -4.13
N GLY A 20 -11.19 -2.60 -4.28
CA GLY A 20 -11.21 -3.66 -3.27
C GLY A 20 -10.62 -3.18 -1.95
N LEU A 21 -9.42 -2.59 -1.99
CA LEU A 21 -8.77 -2.07 -0.79
C LEU A 21 -9.59 -0.91 -0.18
N LYS A 22 -10.12 0.01 -0.99
CA LYS A 22 -10.94 1.16 -0.53
C LYS A 22 -12.21 0.72 0.22
N ASP A 23 -12.80 -0.41 -0.18
CA ASP A 23 -13.93 -1.06 0.49
C ASP A 23 -13.54 -1.73 1.83
N GLY A 24 -12.26 -1.65 2.21
CA GLY A 24 -11.69 -2.28 3.40
C GLY A 24 -11.32 -3.74 3.18
N ARG A 25 -11.31 -4.24 1.94
CA ARG A 25 -10.95 -5.63 1.65
C ARG A 25 -9.45 -5.80 1.72
N VAL A 26 -9.05 -7.01 2.11
CA VAL A 26 -7.68 -7.48 2.04
C VAL A 26 -7.45 -8.07 0.65
N LEU A 27 -6.36 -7.67 0.00
CA LEU A 27 -5.89 -8.33 -1.22
C LEU A 27 -5.18 -9.62 -0.83
N LEU A 28 -5.94 -10.72 -0.83
CA LEU A 28 -5.45 -12.05 -0.53
C LEU A 28 -4.48 -12.53 -1.62
N GLY A 29 -3.38 -13.17 -1.22
CA GLY A 29 -2.41 -13.74 -2.15
C GLY A 29 -1.44 -12.75 -2.80
N LYS A 30 -1.57 -11.45 -2.51
CA LYS A 30 -0.50 -10.48 -2.79
C LYS A 30 0.43 -10.41 -1.57
N LYS A 31 1.73 -10.39 -1.84
CA LYS A 31 2.78 -10.18 -0.85
C LYS A 31 3.58 -8.96 -1.22
N LEU A 32 4.03 -8.22 -0.23
CA LEU A 32 4.95 -7.12 -0.45
C LEU A 32 6.33 -7.73 -0.64
N GLU A 33 7.01 -7.38 -1.74
CA GLU A 33 8.38 -7.86 -2.00
C GLU A 33 9.39 -7.33 -0.96
N HIS A 34 8.95 -6.42 -0.09
CA HIS A 34 9.77 -5.79 0.94
C HIS A 34 9.06 -5.83 2.29
N GLU A 35 9.81 -6.21 3.32
CA GLU A 35 9.37 -6.08 4.70
C GLU A 35 9.20 -4.59 5.07
N GLY A 36 7.97 -4.17 5.33
CA GLY A 36 7.70 -2.85 5.89
C GLY A 36 6.45 -2.15 5.36
N VAL A 37 6.46 -0.83 5.53
CA VAL A 37 5.36 0.06 5.17
C VAL A 37 5.41 0.33 3.66
N VAL A 38 4.32 0.02 2.96
CA VAL A 38 4.25 0.21 1.50
C VAL A 38 3.28 1.32 1.16
N VAL A 39 3.69 2.24 0.30
CA VAL A 39 2.85 3.35 -0.14
C VAL A 39 2.05 2.91 -1.36
N ALA A 40 0.73 2.96 -1.27
CA ALA A 40 -0.16 2.72 -2.40
C ALA A 40 -0.27 3.95 -3.29
N PHE A 41 0.03 3.78 -4.57
CA PHE A 41 -0.22 4.75 -5.62
C PHE A 41 -1.35 4.27 -6.53
N TYR A 42 -2.24 5.17 -6.90
CA TYR A 42 -3.29 4.92 -7.88
C TYR A 42 -3.40 6.14 -8.77
N LYS A 43 -3.24 5.95 -10.09
CA LYS A 43 -3.24 7.03 -11.09
C LYS A 43 -2.32 8.19 -10.70
N GLU A 44 -1.06 7.85 -10.40
CA GLU A 44 0.02 8.79 -10.01
C GLU A 44 -0.25 9.55 -8.70
N LYS A 45 -1.27 9.15 -7.92
CA LYS A 45 -1.58 9.76 -6.62
C LYS A 45 -1.36 8.78 -5.49
N VAL A 46 -0.76 9.27 -4.40
CA VAL A 46 -0.72 8.53 -3.15
C VAL A 46 -2.13 8.43 -2.59
N VAL A 47 -2.63 7.21 -2.45
CA VAL A 47 -3.97 6.94 -1.93
C VAL A 47 -3.94 6.42 -0.50
N GLY A 48 -2.83 5.85 -0.08
CA GLY A 48 -2.66 5.46 1.32
C GLY A 48 -1.45 4.59 1.56
N ILE A 49 -1.44 3.99 2.74
CA ILE A 49 -0.41 3.09 3.20
C ILE A 49 -0.99 1.68 3.32
N LEU A 50 -0.28 0.74 2.72
CA LEU A 50 -0.53 -0.68 2.77
C LEU A 50 0.34 -1.34 3.84
N GLU A 51 -0.25 -2.33 4.49
CA GLU A 51 0.39 -3.15 5.51
C GLU A 51 0.19 -4.61 5.15
N GLU A 52 1.28 -5.36 5.15
CA GLU A 52 1.23 -6.81 4.98
C GLU A 52 0.65 -7.45 6.25
N ILE A 53 -0.23 -8.41 6.06
CA ILE A 53 -0.78 -9.29 7.09
C ILE A 53 -0.57 -10.74 6.67
N ASP A 54 -0.71 -11.69 7.59
CA ASP A 54 -0.49 -13.13 7.32
C ASP A 54 -1.17 -13.65 6.05
N GLU A 55 -2.37 -13.14 5.72
CA GLU A 55 -3.18 -13.61 4.59
C GLU A 55 -3.06 -12.75 3.32
N GLY A 56 -2.34 -11.61 3.35
CA GLY A 56 -2.21 -10.71 2.20
C GLY A 56 -1.88 -9.27 2.57
N ILE A 57 -2.49 -8.30 1.86
CA ILE A 57 -2.22 -6.87 2.08
C ILE A 57 -3.52 -6.13 2.40
N LYS A 58 -3.49 -5.24 3.41
CA LYS A 58 -4.63 -4.38 3.79
C LYS A 58 -4.26 -2.90 3.73
N TYR A 59 -5.26 -2.01 3.61
CA TYR A 59 -5.04 -0.59 3.92
C TYR A 59 -4.86 -0.40 5.44
N SER A 60 -3.75 0.21 5.82
CA SER A 60 -3.48 0.62 7.21
C SER A 60 -3.90 2.07 7.45
N LYS A 61 -3.69 2.95 6.46
CA LYS A 61 -4.07 4.36 6.57
C LYS A 61 -4.39 4.99 5.22
N CYS A 62 -5.63 5.43 5.04
CA CYS A 62 -5.99 6.28 3.90
C CYS A 62 -5.48 7.70 4.17
N LEU A 63 -4.65 8.22 3.26
CA LEU A 63 -4.22 9.61 3.25
C LEU A 63 -5.18 10.43 2.37
N THR A 64 -6.48 10.25 2.56
CA THR A 64 -7.47 11.12 1.93
C THR A 64 -7.46 12.43 2.71
N ASN A 65 -6.71 13.41 2.22
CA ASN A 65 -6.88 14.79 2.64
C ASN A 65 -8.33 15.19 2.29
N ASN A 66 -9.16 15.36 3.32
CA ASN A 66 -10.50 15.93 3.20
C ASN A 66 -10.40 17.45 3.34
#